data_AF-A0A371D3H5-F1
#
_entry.id   AF-A0A371D3H5-F1
#
_cell.length_a   1.000
_cell.length_b   1.000
_cell.length_c   1.000
_cell.angle_alpha   90.00
_cell.angle_beta   90.00
_cell.angle_gamma   90.00
#
_symmetry.space_group_name_H-M   'P 1'
#
loop_
_entity.id
_entity.type
_entity.pdbx_description
1 polymer ?
#
loop_
_entity_poly.entity_id
_entity_poly.type
_entity_poly.pdbx_seq_one_letter_code
_entity_poly.pdbx_strand_id
1 'polypeptide(L)'
;MLPLPISFTSSSRHSRRPGSRHYRSTRDVLLTRARITNLGFLLLASFAAFSFLLNLVWYLDGSDEHVHDHQGPYAAPRGIWETLARDRALKDIDHLIMVPGHAIWKGTNLEARLDEEQWVLEPYQRGGGRVSAFFRHIMAGAELARDDEHSLLVFSGGQTRPSSTTTEAESYMRLAYISNLLPTTSSDILRATTENYALDSYQNLVFSIARFYEYTGRWPARITVVGYEMKRRRFTELHRAALRWPLDRFEYVGIDAEGDTEAAQQGELQNGYLPYTQDTYGCHGSLLSKRRARNPFMRYHSYYSSAPELGPLLNWCPGPAEGGQTVKYPGPLPWDHGK
;
A
#
# COMPACT_ATOMS: atom_id res chain seq x y z
N MET A 1 53.64 50.25 -1.06
CA MET A 1 53.51 51.72 -0.98
C MET A 1 52.05 52.05 -0.73
N LEU A 2 51.74 52.44 0.50
CA LEU A 2 50.42 52.90 0.93
C LEU A 2 50.36 54.43 0.76
N PRO A 3 49.26 55.03 0.30
CA PRO A 3 49.00 56.42 0.60
C PRO A 3 48.37 56.54 1.99
N LEU A 4 48.99 57.40 2.79
CA LEU A 4 48.58 57.87 4.12
C LEU A 4 47.44 58.91 4.03
N PRO A 5 46.77 59.22 5.16
CA PRO A 5 45.47 59.87 5.20
C PRO A 5 45.58 61.40 5.16
N ILE A 6 44.51 62.07 4.71
CA ILE A 6 44.35 63.51 4.86
C ILE A 6 43.43 63.82 6.04
N SER A 7 43.93 64.72 6.85
CA SER A 7 43.46 65.18 8.14
C SER A 7 42.43 66.33 8.04
N PHE A 8 41.53 66.36 9.03
CA PHE A 8 40.82 67.47 9.68
C PHE A 8 40.11 68.55 8.84
N THR A 9 38.82 68.74 9.14
CA THR A 9 38.35 69.98 9.78
C THR A 9 37.16 69.70 10.70
N SER A 10 37.26 70.19 11.95
CA SER A 10 36.17 70.24 12.91
C SER A 10 35.33 71.49 12.67
N SER A 11 34.01 71.34 12.58
CA SER A 11 33.08 72.46 12.78
C SER A 11 31.82 71.98 13.49
N SER A 12 31.69 72.46 14.72
CA SER A 12 30.47 72.73 15.50
C SER A 12 29.46 71.59 15.73
N ARG A 13 29.32 71.26 17.03
CA ARG A 13 28.17 70.55 17.62
C ARG A 13 26.86 71.27 17.31
N HIS A 14 25.89 70.52 16.76
CA HIS A 14 24.48 70.73 17.08
C HIS A 14 23.81 69.38 17.39
N SER A 15 23.33 69.29 18.62
CA SER A 15 22.51 68.22 19.17
C SER A 15 21.16 68.17 18.46
N ARG A 16 20.83 67.03 17.84
CA ARG A 16 19.45 66.62 17.54
C ARG A 16 19.27 65.11 17.73
N ARG A 17 18.34 64.80 18.66
CA ARG A 17 17.56 63.59 18.99
C ARG A 17 17.74 62.28 18.19
N PRO A 18 17.55 61.10 18.84
CA PRO A 18 17.60 59.80 18.17
C PRO A 18 16.38 59.61 17.25
N GLY A 19 16.61 59.64 15.95
CA GLY A 19 15.60 59.41 14.92
C GLY A 19 15.41 57.91 14.65
N SER A 20 14.14 57.50 14.67
CA SER A 20 13.56 56.19 14.34
C SER A 20 14.31 55.35 13.29
N ARG A 21 14.49 54.05 13.58
CA ARG A 21 14.69 53.03 12.55
C ARG A 21 13.49 53.06 11.58
N HIS A 22 13.67 53.65 10.41
CA HIS A 22 12.70 53.53 9.32
C HIS A 22 12.67 52.06 8.86
N TYR A 23 11.61 51.35 9.22
CA TYR A 23 11.27 50.09 8.55
C TYR A 23 10.90 50.48 7.11
N ARG A 24 11.80 50.24 6.14
CA ARG A 24 11.46 50.46 4.73
C ARG A 24 10.31 49.54 4.40
N SER A 25 9.23 50.10 3.87
CA SER A 25 8.13 49.30 3.35
C SER A 25 8.67 48.35 2.29
N THR A 26 8.18 47.11 2.23
CA THR A 26 8.56 46.15 1.17
C THR A 26 8.36 46.75 -0.21
N ARG A 27 7.34 47.60 -0.37
CA ARG A 27 7.09 48.39 -1.58
C ARG A 27 8.23 49.35 -1.92
N ASP A 28 8.82 50.02 -0.92
CA ASP A 28 9.93 50.94 -1.14
C ASP A 28 11.20 50.20 -1.56
N VAL A 29 11.44 49.01 -1.00
CA VAL A 29 12.55 48.15 -1.38
C VAL A 29 12.39 47.66 -2.83
N LEU A 30 11.19 47.23 -3.22
CA LEU A 30 10.88 46.76 -4.57
C LEU A 30 10.92 47.87 -5.63
N LEU A 31 10.63 49.12 -5.25
CA LEU A 31 10.70 50.27 -6.15
C LEU A 31 12.09 50.94 -6.18
N THR A 32 13.08 50.42 -5.44
CA THR A 32 14.44 50.93 -5.54
C THR A 32 15.06 50.58 -6.89
N ARG A 33 15.86 51.51 -7.44
CA ARG A 33 16.53 51.31 -8.73
C ARG A 33 17.51 50.13 -8.64
N ALA A 34 17.17 49.01 -9.27
CA ALA A 34 18.05 47.87 -9.42
C ALA A 34 19.23 48.22 -10.36
N ARG A 35 20.44 47.79 -10.02
CA ARG A 35 21.65 47.93 -10.86
C ARG A 35 21.74 46.84 -11.93
N ILE A 36 20.61 46.50 -12.55
CA ILE A 36 20.58 45.55 -13.65
C ILE A 36 20.77 46.33 -14.95
N THR A 37 21.70 45.88 -15.79
CA THR A 37 21.87 46.44 -17.13
C THR A 37 20.63 46.15 -17.97
N ASN A 38 20.32 46.99 -18.96
CA ASN A 38 19.19 46.75 -19.87
C ASN A 38 19.23 45.35 -20.49
N LEU A 39 20.44 44.85 -20.80
CA LEU A 39 20.67 43.49 -21.29
C LEU A 39 20.31 42.42 -20.23
N GLY A 40 20.74 42.60 -18.98
CA GLY A 40 20.41 41.66 -17.89
C GLY A 40 18.91 41.60 -17.61
N PHE A 41 18.20 42.74 -17.71
CA PHE A 41 16.75 42.79 -17.56
C PHE A 41 16.06 42.04 -18.70
N LEU A 42 16.48 42.25 -19.95
CA LEU A 42 15.92 41.55 -21.11
C LEU A 42 16.15 40.04 -21.04
N LEU A 43 17.32 39.59 -20.59
CA LEU A 43 17.61 38.16 -20.42
C LEU A 43 16.75 37.52 -19.33
N LEU A 44 16.60 38.17 -18.17
CA LEU A 44 15.75 37.66 -17.08
C LEU A 44 14.27 37.66 -17.47
N ALA A 45 13.79 38.71 -18.14
CA ALA A 45 12.43 38.80 -18.66
C ALA A 45 12.17 37.73 -19.73
N SER A 46 13.13 37.50 -20.63
CA SER A 46 13.05 36.44 -21.65
C SER A 46 13.02 35.05 -21.02
N PHE A 47 13.87 34.77 -20.04
CA PHE A 47 13.87 33.49 -19.32
C PHE A 47 12.58 33.27 -18.52
N ALA A 48 12.08 34.31 -17.86
CA ALA A 48 10.80 34.26 -17.14
C ALA A 48 9.62 34.07 -18.11
N ALA A 49 9.61 34.76 -19.25
CA ALA A 49 8.59 34.59 -20.28
C ALA A 49 8.65 33.19 -20.91
N PHE A 50 9.84 32.67 -21.19
CA PHE A 50 10.02 31.32 -21.71
C PHE A 50 9.61 30.26 -20.69
N SER A 51 9.98 30.41 -19.42
CA SER A 51 9.55 29.53 -18.32
C SER A 51 8.02 29.59 -18.13
N PHE A 52 7.43 30.78 -18.15
CA PHE A 52 5.99 30.97 -18.08
C PHE A 52 5.29 30.34 -19.28
N LEU A 53 5.79 30.54 -20.51
CA LEU A 53 5.23 29.93 -21.71
C LEU A 53 5.36 28.42 -21.69
N LEU A 54 6.47 27.85 -21.21
CA LEU A 54 6.61 26.41 -21.05
C LEU A 54 5.63 25.85 -20.03
N ASN A 55 5.47 26.50 -18.87
CA ASN A 55 4.50 26.07 -17.85
C ASN A 55 3.06 26.30 -18.31
N LEU A 56 2.79 27.35 -19.08
CA LEU A 56 1.48 27.65 -19.65
C LEU A 56 1.14 26.66 -20.76
N VAL A 57 2.09 26.33 -21.64
CA VAL A 57 1.94 25.25 -22.62
C VAL A 57 1.70 23.95 -21.87
N TRP A 58 2.51 23.59 -20.87
CA TRP A 58 2.30 22.35 -20.12
C TRP A 58 0.98 22.32 -19.31
N TYR A 59 0.48 23.49 -18.89
CA TYR A 59 -0.81 23.62 -18.22
C TYR A 59 -2.00 23.56 -19.20
N LEU A 60 -1.84 24.13 -20.40
CA LEU A 60 -2.85 24.11 -21.47
C LEU A 60 -2.84 22.79 -22.27
N ASP A 61 -1.68 22.13 -22.34
CA ASP A 61 -1.43 20.82 -22.97
C ASP A 61 -1.63 19.67 -21.95
N GLY A 62 -1.57 19.99 -20.65
CA GLY A 62 -1.83 19.10 -19.51
C GLY A 62 -3.30 18.70 -19.34
N SER A 63 -4.15 19.04 -20.30
CA SER A 63 -5.51 18.53 -20.41
C SER A 63 -5.95 18.46 -21.87
N ASP A 64 -5.21 17.75 -22.71
CA ASP A 64 -5.77 17.11 -23.91
C ASP A 64 -4.73 16.14 -24.52
N GLU A 65 -4.59 14.98 -23.89
CA GLU A 65 -4.36 13.75 -24.65
C GLU A 65 -5.50 13.67 -25.67
N HIS A 66 -5.24 14.07 -26.91
CA HIS A 66 -6.11 13.98 -28.09
C HIS A 66 -7.54 13.52 -27.79
N VAL A 67 -8.40 14.43 -27.31
CA VAL A 67 -9.85 14.25 -27.36
C VAL A 67 -10.28 14.48 -28.81
N HIS A 68 -9.87 13.57 -29.69
CA HIS A 68 -10.73 13.22 -30.80
C HIS A 68 -11.97 12.57 -30.21
N ASP A 69 -13.11 13.00 -30.71
CA ASP A 69 -14.45 12.56 -30.34
C ASP A 69 -14.55 11.02 -30.28
N HIS A 70 -14.27 10.45 -29.12
CA HIS A 70 -14.36 9.03 -28.81
C HIS A 70 -15.79 8.70 -28.34
N GLN A 71 -16.79 9.32 -28.94
CA GLN A 71 -18.20 9.02 -28.69
C GLN A 71 -18.69 8.02 -29.73
N GLY A 72 -18.52 6.75 -29.44
CA GLY A 72 -19.12 5.66 -30.20
C GLY A 72 -18.77 4.30 -29.61
N PRO A 73 -19.60 3.26 -29.83
CA PRO A 73 -19.34 1.90 -29.35
C PRO A 73 -18.05 1.26 -29.91
N TYR A 74 -17.36 1.94 -30.83
CA TYR A 74 -16.12 1.52 -31.47
C TYR A 74 -14.93 2.44 -31.16
N ALA A 75 -15.08 3.40 -30.25
CA ALA A 75 -13.96 4.25 -29.86
C ALA A 75 -12.87 3.44 -29.15
N ALA A 76 -11.61 3.75 -29.43
CA ALA A 76 -10.50 3.14 -28.72
C ALA A 76 -10.55 3.57 -27.24
N PRO A 77 -10.29 2.64 -26.29
CA PRO A 77 -10.22 2.99 -24.87
C PRO A 77 -9.06 3.95 -24.64
N ARG A 78 -9.24 4.93 -23.74
CA ARG A 78 -8.19 5.91 -23.36
C ARG A 78 -6.99 5.24 -22.69
N GLY A 79 -7.22 4.06 -22.12
CA GLY A 79 -6.17 3.19 -21.64
C GLY A 79 -6.71 1.83 -21.26
N ILE A 80 -5.80 0.92 -20.93
CA ILE A 80 -6.16 -0.48 -20.63
C ILE A 80 -7.16 -0.61 -19.48
N TRP A 81 -7.22 0.35 -18.56
CA TRP A 81 -8.19 0.36 -17.45
C TRP A 81 -9.65 0.50 -17.91
N GLU A 82 -9.93 1.17 -19.04
CA GLU A 82 -11.30 1.28 -19.59
C GLU A 82 -11.78 -0.04 -20.21
N THR A 83 -10.86 -0.96 -20.51
CA THR A 83 -11.21 -2.31 -21.01
C THR A 83 -11.58 -3.28 -19.90
N LEU A 84 -11.41 -2.90 -18.63
CA LEU A 84 -11.72 -3.76 -17.49
C LEU A 84 -13.24 -3.80 -17.27
N ALA A 85 -13.88 -4.85 -17.78
CA ALA A 85 -15.28 -5.13 -17.51
C ALA A 85 -15.45 -5.50 -16.02
N ARG A 86 -16.15 -4.65 -15.26
CA ARG A 86 -16.57 -4.95 -13.89
C ARG A 86 -17.99 -5.50 -13.93
N ASP A 87 -18.19 -6.67 -13.32
CA ASP A 87 -19.51 -7.23 -13.21
C ASP A 87 -20.39 -6.37 -12.28
N ARG A 88 -21.60 -6.04 -12.72
CA ARG A 88 -22.54 -5.24 -11.92
C ARG A 88 -22.96 -5.96 -10.64
N ALA A 89 -22.93 -7.29 -10.61
CA ALA A 89 -23.22 -8.06 -9.41
C ALA A 89 -22.20 -7.83 -8.28
N LEU A 90 -21.03 -7.25 -8.59
CA LEU A 90 -20.02 -6.90 -7.59
C LEU A 90 -20.23 -5.52 -6.98
N LYS A 91 -21.25 -4.77 -7.41
CA LYS A 91 -21.48 -3.38 -6.99
C LYS A 91 -21.83 -3.26 -5.50
N ASP A 92 -22.49 -4.27 -4.96
CA ASP A 92 -22.97 -4.31 -3.58
C ASP A 92 -22.00 -5.04 -2.64
N ILE A 93 -20.82 -5.42 -3.15
CA ILE A 93 -19.78 -6.08 -2.37
C ILE A 93 -19.01 -5.05 -1.55
N ASP A 94 -19.05 -5.16 -0.23
CA ASP A 94 -18.40 -4.26 0.71
C ASP A 94 -17.64 -4.96 1.85
N HIS A 95 -17.67 -6.31 1.90
CA HIS A 95 -16.98 -7.08 2.92
C HIS A 95 -15.80 -7.86 2.33
N LEU A 96 -14.59 -7.54 2.79
CA LEU A 96 -13.37 -8.29 2.45
C LEU A 96 -13.22 -9.48 3.40
N ILE A 97 -13.32 -10.71 2.87
CA ILE A 97 -12.89 -11.92 3.58
C ILE A 97 -11.54 -12.34 3.02
N MET A 98 -10.55 -12.42 3.89
CA MET A 98 -9.17 -12.61 3.49
C MET A 98 -8.55 -13.85 4.10
N VAL A 99 -7.94 -14.69 3.27
CA VAL A 99 -7.19 -15.88 3.69
C VAL A 99 -5.71 -15.69 3.31
N PRO A 100 -4.80 -15.41 4.26
CA PRO A 100 -3.38 -15.28 3.98
C PRO A 100 -2.74 -16.67 3.78
N GLY A 101 -1.95 -16.78 2.72
CA GLY A 101 -1.18 -17.94 2.36
C GLY A 101 -0.06 -18.22 3.35
N HIS A 102 0.25 -19.51 3.51
CA HIS A 102 1.33 -19.98 4.38
C HIS A 102 2.25 -21.00 3.70
N ALA A 103 1.78 -21.64 2.64
CA ALA A 103 2.48 -22.65 1.86
C ALA A 103 1.83 -22.72 0.47
N ILE A 104 2.43 -23.50 -0.43
CA ILE A 104 1.90 -23.65 -1.80
C ILE A 104 1.42 -25.08 -2.00
N TRP A 105 0.15 -25.25 -2.31
CA TRP A 105 -0.36 -26.56 -2.73
C TRP A 105 0.02 -26.81 -4.19
N LYS A 106 0.81 -27.84 -4.46
CA LYS A 106 1.27 -28.24 -5.81
C LYS A 106 0.61 -29.53 -6.32
N GLY A 107 -0.28 -30.12 -5.55
CA GLY A 107 -0.96 -31.35 -5.93
C GLY A 107 -1.92 -31.18 -7.10
N THR A 108 -2.30 -32.32 -7.66
CA THR A 108 -3.29 -32.44 -8.75
C THR A 108 -4.50 -33.28 -8.37
N ASN A 109 -4.41 -34.03 -7.26
CA ASN A 109 -5.47 -34.89 -6.74
C ASN A 109 -6.03 -34.35 -5.41
N LEU A 110 -7.35 -34.17 -5.34
CA LEU A 110 -8.05 -33.67 -4.15
C LEU A 110 -7.95 -34.64 -2.96
N GLU A 111 -7.90 -35.94 -3.20
CA GLU A 111 -7.81 -36.95 -2.13
C GLU A 111 -6.47 -36.85 -1.39
N ALA A 112 -5.42 -36.44 -2.09
CA ALA A 112 -4.09 -36.22 -1.53
C ALA A 112 -3.90 -34.79 -0.98
N ARG A 113 -4.96 -33.97 -0.85
CA ARG A 113 -4.82 -32.58 -0.36
C ARG A 113 -4.20 -32.47 1.03
N LEU A 114 -4.31 -33.52 1.86
CA LEU A 114 -3.74 -33.57 3.19
C LEU A 114 -2.34 -34.18 3.26
N ASP A 115 -1.84 -34.71 2.14
CA ASP A 115 -0.50 -35.26 2.03
C ASP A 115 0.53 -34.12 1.85
N GLU A 116 1.49 -34.03 2.78
CA GLU A 116 2.54 -33.02 2.78
C GLU A 116 3.40 -33.03 1.50
N GLU A 117 3.51 -34.17 0.80
CA GLU A 117 4.24 -34.24 -0.48
C GLU A 117 3.57 -33.43 -1.59
N GLN A 118 2.27 -33.19 -1.47
CA GLN A 118 1.49 -32.32 -2.37
C GLN A 118 1.65 -30.83 -2.05
N TRP A 119 2.49 -30.47 -1.07
CA TRP A 119 2.73 -29.09 -0.65
C TRP A 119 4.20 -28.72 -0.75
N VAL A 120 4.47 -27.46 -1.06
CA VAL A 120 5.79 -26.85 -0.90
C VAL A 120 5.85 -26.25 0.50
N LEU A 121 6.47 -26.99 1.41
CA LEU A 121 6.60 -26.66 2.83
C LEU A 121 8.04 -26.30 3.19
N GLU A 122 8.19 -25.34 4.10
CA GLU A 122 9.44 -25.11 4.82
C GLU A 122 9.71 -26.26 5.80
N PRO A 123 10.98 -26.50 6.22
CA PRO A 123 11.31 -27.58 7.14
C PRO A 123 10.50 -27.54 8.44
N TYR A 124 10.29 -26.34 9.00
CA TYR A 124 9.53 -26.18 10.24
C TYR A 124 8.02 -26.41 10.07
N GLN A 125 7.51 -26.48 8.83
CA GLN A 125 6.08 -26.66 8.56
C GLN A 125 5.66 -28.13 8.49
N ARG A 126 6.60 -29.06 8.33
CA ARG A 126 6.35 -30.51 8.21
C ARG A 126 6.03 -31.19 9.54
N GLY A 127 5.31 -32.31 9.48
CA GLY A 127 5.16 -33.27 10.58
C GLY A 127 4.28 -32.80 11.75
N GLY A 128 3.33 -31.89 11.52
CA GLY A 128 2.55 -31.26 12.60
C GLY A 128 1.15 -30.79 12.21
N GLY A 129 0.48 -31.49 11.29
CA GLY A 129 -0.93 -31.21 10.94
C GLY A 129 -1.20 -29.86 10.26
N ARG A 130 -0.16 -29.11 9.88
CA ARG A 130 -0.29 -27.75 9.32
C ARG A 130 -1.00 -27.71 7.98
N VAL A 131 -0.83 -28.74 7.16
CA VAL A 131 -1.57 -28.87 5.89
C VAL A 131 -3.08 -28.93 6.14
N SER A 132 -3.53 -29.66 7.17
CA SER A 132 -4.93 -29.67 7.57
C SER A 132 -5.41 -28.28 8.01
N ALA A 133 -4.59 -27.53 8.76
CA ALA A 133 -4.91 -26.15 9.11
C ALA A 133 -5.04 -25.25 7.88
N PHE A 134 -4.10 -25.33 6.92
CA PHE A 134 -4.17 -24.55 5.68
C PHE A 134 -5.46 -24.83 4.90
N PHE A 135 -5.85 -26.10 4.78
CA PHE A 135 -7.09 -26.46 4.11
C PHE A 135 -8.33 -25.97 4.89
N ARG A 136 -8.32 -26.06 6.23
CA ARG A 136 -9.39 -25.48 7.05
C ARG A 136 -9.49 -23.96 6.94
N HIS A 137 -8.38 -23.24 6.74
CA HIS A 137 -8.41 -21.79 6.45
C HIS A 137 -9.15 -21.52 5.13
N ILE A 138 -8.85 -22.30 4.10
CA ILE A 138 -9.51 -22.20 2.78
C ILE A 138 -11.01 -22.47 2.92
N MET A 139 -11.38 -23.56 3.61
CA MET A 139 -12.77 -23.93 3.85
C MET A 139 -13.52 -22.83 4.62
N ALA A 140 -12.99 -22.39 5.76
CA ALA A 140 -13.66 -21.39 6.59
C ALA A 140 -13.81 -20.04 5.87
N GLY A 141 -12.80 -19.61 5.09
CA GLY A 141 -12.92 -18.41 4.26
C GLY A 141 -14.01 -18.54 3.20
N ALA A 142 -14.11 -19.72 2.56
CA ALA A 142 -15.14 -20.00 1.57
C ALA A 142 -16.55 -20.12 2.18
N GLU A 143 -16.69 -20.72 3.35
CA GLU A 143 -17.95 -20.82 4.10
C GLU A 143 -18.45 -19.43 4.51
N LEU A 144 -17.61 -18.62 5.15
CA LEU A 144 -17.96 -17.24 5.50
C LEU A 144 -18.39 -16.43 4.29
N ALA A 145 -17.70 -16.62 3.15
CA ALA A 145 -18.04 -15.90 1.93
C ALA A 145 -19.34 -16.40 1.29
N ARG A 146 -19.71 -17.67 1.51
CA ARG A 146 -20.99 -18.23 1.06
C ARG A 146 -22.15 -17.70 1.90
N ASP A 147 -21.92 -17.55 3.20
CA ASP A 147 -22.93 -17.07 4.16
C ASP A 147 -23.18 -15.56 4.06
N ASP A 148 -22.23 -14.79 3.53
CA ASP A 148 -22.34 -13.35 3.30
C ASP A 148 -22.31 -13.01 1.80
N GLU A 149 -23.48 -12.71 1.23
CA GLU A 149 -23.63 -12.35 -0.19
C GLU A 149 -22.92 -11.04 -0.57
N HIS A 150 -22.63 -10.16 0.40
CA HIS A 150 -21.94 -8.87 0.19
C HIS A 150 -20.41 -9.00 0.30
N SER A 151 -19.88 -10.22 0.37
CA SER A 151 -18.46 -10.47 0.58
C SER A 151 -17.69 -10.87 -0.69
N LEU A 152 -16.39 -10.52 -0.71
CA LEU A 152 -15.40 -11.03 -1.65
C LEU A 152 -14.35 -11.85 -0.89
N LEU A 153 -14.16 -13.09 -1.29
CA LEU A 153 -13.07 -13.92 -0.78
C LEU A 153 -11.77 -13.61 -1.53
N VAL A 154 -10.74 -13.18 -0.81
CA VAL A 154 -9.40 -12.92 -1.34
C VAL A 154 -8.40 -13.86 -0.69
N PHE A 155 -7.87 -14.80 -1.47
CA PHE A 155 -6.65 -15.53 -1.08
C PHE A 155 -5.45 -14.63 -1.34
N SER A 156 -4.57 -14.41 -0.35
CA SER A 156 -3.45 -13.49 -0.47
C SER A 156 -2.12 -14.16 -0.18
N GLY A 157 -1.10 -13.87 -0.97
CA GLY A 157 0.23 -14.47 -0.81
C GLY A 157 0.93 -14.66 -2.14
N GLY A 158 2.15 -14.16 -2.23
CA GLY A 158 2.94 -14.12 -3.46
C GLY A 158 3.74 -15.39 -3.74
N GLN A 159 4.63 -15.28 -4.72
CA GLN A 159 5.52 -16.36 -5.14
C GLN A 159 6.76 -16.42 -4.24
N THR A 160 6.60 -16.92 -3.01
CA THR A 160 7.64 -16.86 -1.96
C THR A 160 8.66 -17.99 -2.01
N ARG A 161 8.47 -18.98 -2.91
CA ARG A 161 9.27 -20.21 -2.97
C ARG A 161 9.97 -20.34 -4.33
N PRO A 162 11.32 -20.38 -4.39
CA PRO A 162 12.05 -20.58 -5.65
C PRO A 162 11.67 -21.88 -6.38
N SER A 163 11.25 -22.91 -5.63
CA SER A 163 10.85 -24.21 -6.18
C SER A 163 9.42 -24.25 -6.73
N SER A 164 8.68 -23.12 -6.72
CA SER A 164 7.31 -23.04 -7.20
C SER A 164 7.19 -22.07 -8.38
N THR A 165 6.38 -22.45 -9.37
CA THR A 165 5.98 -21.61 -10.50
C THR A 165 4.71 -20.78 -10.24
N THR A 166 4.03 -21.00 -9.12
CA THR A 166 2.76 -20.36 -8.75
C THR A 166 2.86 -19.69 -7.37
N THR A 167 1.90 -18.83 -7.04
CA THR A 167 1.83 -18.13 -5.76
C THR A 167 1.11 -18.94 -4.69
N GLU A 168 1.26 -18.55 -3.42
CA GLU A 168 0.47 -19.12 -2.32
C GLU A 168 -1.03 -18.90 -2.58
N ALA A 169 -1.43 -17.69 -2.96
CA ALA A 169 -2.83 -17.33 -3.25
C ALA A 169 -3.45 -18.14 -4.40
N GLU A 170 -2.76 -18.25 -5.54
CA GLU A 170 -3.20 -19.07 -6.68
C GLU A 170 -3.39 -20.52 -6.30
N SER A 171 -2.46 -21.08 -5.50
CA SER A 171 -2.56 -22.47 -5.07
C SER A 171 -3.76 -22.71 -4.16
N TYR A 172 -4.10 -21.76 -3.29
CA TYR A 172 -5.26 -21.84 -2.39
C TYR A 172 -6.57 -21.71 -3.19
N MET A 173 -6.64 -20.74 -4.11
CA MET A 173 -7.77 -20.56 -5.02
C MET A 173 -8.02 -21.82 -5.86
N ARG A 174 -6.96 -22.44 -6.39
CA ARG A 174 -7.06 -23.69 -7.14
C ARG A 174 -7.57 -24.82 -6.26
N LEU A 175 -7.04 -24.97 -5.05
CA LEU A 175 -7.48 -26.01 -4.12
C LEU A 175 -8.96 -25.81 -3.74
N ALA A 176 -9.38 -24.57 -3.50
CA ALA A 176 -10.78 -24.22 -3.24
C ALA A 176 -11.70 -24.55 -4.44
N TYR A 177 -11.25 -24.24 -5.66
CA TYR A 177 -11.98 -24.52 -6.90
C TYR A 177 -12.23 -26.03 -7.08
N ILE A 178 -11.18 -26.85 -7.01
CA ILE A 178 -11.33 -28.30 -7.19
C ILE A 178 -12.07 -28.97 -6.03
N SER A 179 -12.14 -28.31 -4.86
CA SER A 179 -12.92 -28.76 -3.72
C SER A 179 -14.39 -28.32 -3.79
N ASN A 180 -14.79 -27.62 -4.86
CA ASN A 180 -16.13 -27.05 -5.03
C ASN A 180 -16.55 -26.13 -3.86
N LEU A 181 -15.62 -25.35 -3.33
CA LEU A 181 -15.86 -24.50 -2.16
C LEU A 181 -16.20 -23.05 -2.54
N LEU A 182 -15.77 -22.60 -3.72
CA LEU A 182 -15.78 -21.18 -4.08
C LEU A 182 -17.19 -20.58 -4.11
N PRO A 183 -17.38 -19.39 -3.52
CA PRO A 183 -18.69 -18.73 -3.47
C PRO A 183 -19.06 -18.15 -4.85
N THR A 184 -20.32 -18.36 -5.25
CA THR A 184 -20.93 -17.71 -6.42
C THR A 184 -22.16 -16.90 -6.00
N THR A 185 -22.57 -15.96 -6.85
CA THR A 185 -23.88 -15.31 -6.74
C THR A 185 -24.98 -16.23 -7.27
N SER A 186 -26.25 -15.82 -7.10
CA SER A 186 -27.40 -16.47 -7.73
C SER A 186 -27.35 -16.50 -9.27
N SER A 187 -26.48 -15.70 -9.88
CA SER A 187 -26.25 -15.64 -11.33
C SER A 187 -24.93 -16.31 -11.74
N ASP A 188 -24.41 -17.20 -10.90
CA ASP A 188 -23.17 -17.97 -11.11
C ASP A 188 -21.90 -17.11 -11.25
N ILE A 189 -21.91 -15.89 -10.73
CA ILE A 189 -20.74 -14.99 -10.75
C ILE A 189 -19.85 -15.32 -9.56
N LEU A 190 -18.58 -15.63 -9.84
CA LEU A 190 -17.59 -15.98 -8.83
C LEU A 190 -17.26 -14.78 -7.92
N ARG A 191 -17.43 -14.96 -6.60
CA ARG A 191 -17.08 -13.95 -5.57
C ARG A 191 -15.78 -14.30 -4.85
N ALA A 192 -14.78 -14.72 -5.63
CA ALA A 192 -13.45 -15.00 -5.10
C ALA A 192 -12.34 -14.59 -6.08
N THR A 193 -11.21 -14.12 -5.54
CA THR A 193 -10.04 -13.73 -6.32
C THR A 193 -8.73 -13.94 -5.55
N THR A 194 -7.61 -13.62 -6.19
CA THR A 194 -6.26 -13.77 -5.63
C THR A 194 -5.52 -12.43 -5.55
N GLU A 195 -4.73 -12.28 -4.50
CA GLU A 195 -3.70 -11.26 -4.31
C GLU A 195 -2.34 -11.96 -4.34
N ASN A 196 -1.54 -11.69 -5.37
CA ASN A 196 -0.41 -12.53 -5.79
C ASN A 196 0.98 -11.95 -5.47
N TYR A 197 1.05 -10.92 -4.64
CA TYR A 197 2.27 -10.15 -4.41
C TYR A 197 2.66 -10.03 -2.94
N ALA A 198 1.80 -10.35 -1.97
CA ALA A 198 2.15 -10.23 -0.57
C ALA A 198 3.29 -11.17 -0.15
N LEU A 199 4.32 -10.63 0.51
CA LEU A 199 5.51 -11.38 0.96
C LEU A 199 5.56 -11.56 2.48
N ASP A 200 4.71 -10.84 3.20
CA ASP A 200 4.58 -10.92 4.66
C ASP A 200 3.16 -10.64 5.12
N SER A 201 2.89 -10.79 6.42
CA SER A 201 1.55 -10.65 6.99
C SER A 201 0.97 -9.23 6.91
N TYR A 202 1.81 -8.20 6.90
CA TYR A 202 1.34 -6.82 6.75
C TYR A 202 0.92 -6.58 5.29
N GLN A 203 1.77 -7.00 4.34
CA GLN A 203 1.46 -6.92 2.91
C GLN A 203 0.22 -7.73 2.55
N ASN A 204 0.05 -8.91 3.14
CA ASN A 204 -1.16 -9.72 2.98
C ASN A 204 -2.39 -8.84 3.22
N LEU A 205 -2.46 -8.13 4.35
CA LEU A 205 -3.61 -7.30 4.70
C LEU A 205 -3.80 -6.11 3.75
N VAL A 206 -2.77 -5.26 3.61
CA VAL A 206 -2.90 -4.02 2.82
C VAL A 206 -3.07 -4.29 1.32
N PHE A 207 -2.44 -5.33 0.78
CA PHE A 207 -2.62 -5.71 -0.62
C PHE A 207 -3.97 -6.37 -0.87
N SER A 208 -4.54 -7.09 0.10
CA SER A 208 -5.92 -7.60 -0.03
C SER A 208 -6.94 -6.46 -0.06
N ILE A 209 -6.72 -5.39 0.70
CA ILE A 209 -7.53 -4.16 0.63
C ILE A 209 -7.39 -3.51 -0.75
N ALA A 210 -6.16 -3.37 -1.26
CA ALA A 210 -5.91 -2.82 -2.59
C ALA A 210 -6.54 -3.68 -3.71
N ARG A 211 -6.43 -5.02 -3.59
CA ARG A 211 -7.01 -5.97 -4.53
C ARG A 211 -8.53 -5.96 -4.50
N PHE A 212 -9.13 -5.82 -3.32
CA PHE A 212 -10.57 -5.65 -3.18
C PHE A 212 -11.04 -4.39 -3.95
N TYR A 213 -10.34 -3.26 -3.78
CA TYR A 213 -10.64 -2.04 -4.52
C TYR A 213 -10.46 -2.20 -6.04
N GLU A 214 -9.36 -2.82 -6.47
CA GLU A 214 -9.09 -3.10 -7.89
C GLU A 214 -10.21 -3.95 -8.52
N TYR A 215 -10.75 -4.91 -7.77
CA TYR A 215 -11.78 -5.84 -8.23
C TYR A 215 -13.20 -5.25 -8.19
N THR A 216 -13.55 -4.49 -7.15
CA THR A 216 -14.92 -3.99 -6.91
C THR A 216 -15.10 -2.52 -7.29
N GLY A 217 -14.02 -1.75 -7.38
CA GLY A 217 -14.04 -0.30 -7.52
C GLY A 217 -14.39 0.46 -6.23
N ARG A 218 -14.44 -0.21 -5.07
CA ARG A 218 -14.80 0.37 -3.77
C ARG A 218 -13.89 -0.13 -2.66
N TRP A 219 -13.72 0.67 -1.62
CA TRP A 219 -13.01 0.24 -0.41
C TRP A 219 -13.92 -0.65 0.44
N PRO A 220 -13.40 -1.71 1.08
CA PRO A 220 -14.23 -2.55 1.94
C PRO A 220 -14.72 -1.75 3.15
N ALA A 221 -15.98 -1.94 3.54
CA ALA A 221 -16.55 -1.42 4.77
C ALA A 221 -16.14 -2.28 5.98
N ARG A 222 -16.03 -3.59 5.80
CA ARG A 222 -15.64 -4.56 6.83
C ARG A 222 -14.53 -5.48 6.31
N ILE A 223 -13.67 -5.95 7.23
CA ILE A 223 -12.62 -6.95 6.93
C ILE A 223 -12.76 -8.12 7.91
N THR A 224 -12.76 -9.34 7.39
CA THR A 224 -12.58 -10.57 8.16
C THR A 224 -11.32 -11.29 7.69
N VAL A 225 -10.40 -11.60 8.60
CA VAL A 225 -9.20 -12.39 8.29
C VAL A 225 -9.35 -13.81 8.84
N VAL A 226 -9.09 -14.82 8.02
CA VAL A 226 -9.12 -16.24 8.42
C VAL A 226 -7.70 -16.79 8.39
N GLY A 227 -7.15 -17.24 9.51
CA GLY A 227 -5.79 -17.76 9.55
C GLY A 227 -5.45 -18.45 10.87
N TYR A 228 -4.17 -18.60 11.17
CA TYR A 228 -3.72 -19.16 12.46
C TYR A 228 -4.15 -18.28 13.65
N GLU A 229 -4.71 -18.88 14.69
CA GLU A 229 -5.10 -18.19 15.91
C GLU A 229 -3.89 -17.57 16.61
N MET A 230 -2.73 -18.25 16.61
CA MET A 230 -1.48 -17.66 17.14
C MET A 230 -1.10 -16.32 16.48
N LYS A 231 -1.60 -16.01 15.27
CA LYS A 231 -1.33 -14.74 14.57
C LYS A 231 -2.39 -13.66 14.82
N ARG A 232 -3.49 -13.97 15.52
CA ARG A 232 -4.60 -13.05 15.77
C ARG A 232 -4.10 -11.70 16.27
N ARG A 233 -3.34 -11.73 17.36
CA ARG A 233 -2.83 -10.50 18.02
C ARG A 233 -2.01 -9.63 17.08
N ARG A 234 -1.18 -10.22 16.23
CA ARG A 234 -0.39 -9.45 15.26
C ARG A 234 -1.29 -8.76 14.23
N PHE A 235 -2.34 -9.40 13.74
CA PHE A 235 -3.27 -8.77 12.80
C PHE A 235 -4.14 -7.71 13.49
N THR A 236 -4.70 -8.00 14.67
CA THR A 236 -5.66 -7.13 15.35
C THR A 236 -5.00 -5.96 16.09
N GLU A 237 -3.90 -6.20 16.80
CA GLU A 237 -3.24 -5.19 17.63
C GLU A 237 -2.23 -4.36 16.82
N LEU A 238 -1.58 -4.95 15.79
CA LEU A 238 -0.50 -4.30 15.03
C LEU A 238 -0.92 -3.92 13.61
N HIS A 239 -1.19 -4.88 12.72
CA HIS A 239 -1.41 -4.58 11.28
C HIS A 239 -2.66 -3.72 11.05
N ARG A 240 -3.80 -4.09 11.63
CA ARG A 240 -5.03 -3.28 11.62
C ARG A 240 -4.77 -1.88 12.19
N ALA A 241 -4.05 -1.81 13.31
CA ALA A 241 -3.76 -0.54 13.98
C ALA A 241 -2.82 0.36 13.18
N ALA A 242 -1.88 -0.20 12.42
CA ALA A 242 -1.00 0.49 11.49
C ALA A 242 -1.81 1.16 10.37
N LEU A 243 -2.81 0.44 9.85
CA LEU A 243 -3.75 0.92 8.85
C LEU A 243 -4.83 1.85 9.42
N ARG A 244 -4.82 2.14 10.73
CA ARG A 244 -5.88 2.92 11.42
C ARG A 244 -7.29 2.36 11.16
N TRP A 245 -7.41 1.07 10.86
CA TRP A 245 -8.70 0.45 10.55
C TRP A 245 -9.53 0.28 11.84
N PRO A 246 -10.83 0.66 11.86
CA PRO A 246 -11.65 0.57 13.07
C PRO A 246 -11.80 -0.86 13.60
N LEU A 247 -11.82 -1.03 14.92
CA LEU A 247 -11.85 -2.35 15.56
C LEU A 247 -13.21 -3.05 15.37
N ASP A 248 -14.30 -2.28 15.40
CA ASP A 248 -15.67 -2.70 15.17
C ASP A 248 -15.95 -3.13 13.72
N ARG A 249 -15.03 -2.83 12.78
CA ARG A 249 -15.10 -3.23 11.38
C ARG A 249 -13.99 -4.22 10.98
N PHE A 250 -13.40 -4.90 11.96
CA PHE A 250 -12.31 -5.84 11.74
C PHE A 250 -12.49 -7.11 12.60
N GLU A 251 -12.72 -8.23 11.92
CA GLU A 251 -12.89 -9.55 12.54
C GLU A 251 -11.71 -10.47 12.22
N TYR A 252 -11.45 -11.41 13.12
CA TYR A 252 -10.41 -12.42 12.93
C TYR A 252 -10.94 -13.80 13.33
N VAL A 253 -10.82 -14.76 12.43
CA VAL A 253 -11.19 -16.16 12.63
C VAL A 253 -9.89 -16.97 12.69
N GLY A 254 -9.59 -17.49 13.87
CA GLY A 254 -8.37 -18.22 14.14
C GLY A 254 -8.58 -19.72 14.14
N ILE A 255 -7.72 -20.43 13.43
CA ILE A 255 -7.76 -21.87 13.22
C ILE A 255 -6.33 -22.39 13.31
N ASP A 256 -5.99 -23.04 14.42
CA ASP A 256 -4.66 -23.63 14.61
C ASP A 256 -4.59 -25.08 14.14
N ALA A 257 -3.37 -25.58 13.91
CA ALA A 257 -3.13 -26.97 13.59
C ALA A 257 -3.43 -27.89 14.78
N GLU A 258 -3.83 -29.13 14.52
CA GLU A 258 -3.96 -30.11 15.60
C GLU A 258 -2.59 -30.39 16.21
N GLY A 259 -2.49 -30.31 17.54
CA GLY A 259 -1.23 -30.44 18.26
C GLY A 259 -0.35 -29.19 18.22
N ASP A 260 -0.92 -28.01 17.95
CA ASP A 260 -0.15 -26.77 18.05
C ASP A 260 0.43 -26.60 19.45
N THR A 261 1.71 -26.24 19.50
CA THR A 261 2.51 -26.29 20.73
C THR A 261 2.76 -24.89 21.27
N GLU A 262 3.03 -24.78 22.57
CA GLU A 262 3.54 -23.53 23.17
C GLU A 262 4.77 -23.00 22.41
N ALA A 263 5.58 -23.89 21.83
CA ALA A 263 6.72 -23.51 21.01
C ALA A 263 6.32 -22.77 19.70
N ALA A 264 5.20 -23.14 19.07
CA ALA A 264 4.69 -22.43 17.90
C ALA A 264 4.19 -21.02 18.27
N GLN A 265 3.47 -20.91 19.38
CA GLN A 265 3.01 -19.61 19.91
C GLN A 265 4.19 -18.70 20.29
N GLN A 266 5.18 -19.25 20.99
CA GLN A 266 6.39 -18.51 21.34
C GLN A 266 7.20 -18.12 20.09
N GLY A 267 7.25 -19.01 19.09
CA GLY A 267 7.86 -18.75 17.80
C GLY A 267 7.17 -17.61 17.05
N GLU A 268 5.84 -17.55 17.06
CA GLU A 268 5.04 -16.44 16.51
C GLU A 268 5.32 -15.14 17.26
N LEU A 269 5.30 -15.17 18.58
CA LEU A 269 5.55 -14.01 19.43
C LEU A 269 6.92 -13.41 19.14
N GLN A 270 7.97 -14.25 19.14
CA GLN A 270 9.35 -13.81 18.99
C GLN A 270 9.70 -13.37 17.56
N ASN A 271 9.19 -14.08 16.54
CA ASN A 271 9.61 -13.87 15.16
C ASN A 271 8.60 -13.10 14.30
N GLY A 272 7.38 -12.94 14.81
CA GLY A 272 6.24 -12.30 14.17
C GLY A 272 5.81 -11.08 14.97
N TYR A 273 5.15 -11.27 16.11
CA TYR A 273 4.53 -10.17 16.86
C TYR A 273 5.54 -9.11 17.32
N LEU A 274 6.55 -9.48 18.12
CA LEU A 274 7.52 -8.54 18.71
C LEU A 274 8.26 -7.70 17.65
N PRO A 275 8.75 -8.25 16.53
CA PRO A 275 9.36 -7.45 15.47
C PRO A 275 8.45 -6.33 14.93
N TYR A 276 7.16 -6.59 14.72
CA TYR A 276 6.22 -5.57 14.22
C TYR A 276 5.85 -4.52 15.29
N THR A 277 6.13 -4.77 16.57
CA THR A 277 6.02 -3.72 17.61
C THR A 277 7.13 -2.67 17.50
N GLN A 278 8.26 -3.01 16.86
CA GLN A 278 9.41 -2.15 16.69
C GLN A 278 9.46 -1.52 15.30
N ASP A 279 8.96 -2.22 14.28
CA ASP A 279 8.89 -1.78 12.89
C ASP A 279 7.48 -2.03 12.33
N THR A 280 6.61 -1.02 12.47
CA THR A 280 5.16 -1.15 12.24
C THR A 280 4.81 -1.55 10.81
N TYR A 281 5.62 -1.17 9.82
CA TYR A 281 5.38 -1.42 8.39
C TYR A 281 6.28 -2.54 7.83
N GLY A 282 7.12 -3.15 8.66
CA GLY A 282 8.04 -4.22 8.28
C GLY A 282 9.07 -3.82 7.22
N CYS A 283 9.44 -2.54 7.17
CA CYS A 283 10.31 -1.98 6.14
C CYS A 283 11.76 -1.75 6.62
N HIS A 284 12.11 -2.23 7.81
CA HIS A 284 13.44 -2.13 8.41
C HIS A 284 14.00 -3.49 8.85
N GLY A 285 15.31 -3.52 9.10
CA GLY A 285 16.00 -4.60 9.81
C GLY A 285 15.68 -6.01 9.31
N SER A 286 15.30 -6.87 10.25
CA SER A 286 15.05 -8.29 9.99
C SER A 286 13.77 -8.54 9.20
N LEU A 287 12.74 -7.70 9.35
CA LEU A 287 11.49 -7.81 8.59
C LEU A 287 11.72 -7.46 7.13
N LEU A 288 12.43 -6.37 6.83
CA LEU A 288 12.83 -6.03 5.47
C LEU A 288 13.67 -7.13 4.83
N SER A 289 14.62 -7.69 5.58
CA SER A 289 15.47 -8.78 5.11
C SER A 289 14.65 -10.02 4.75
N LYS A 290 13.70 -10.41 5.61
CA LYS A 290 12.73 -11.49 5.34
C LYS A 290 11.90 -11.20 4.09
N ARG A 291 11.39 -9.97 3.94
CA ARG A 291 10.59 -9.54 2.77
C ARG A 291 11.40 -9.67 1.48
N ARG A 292 12.64 -9.17 1.46
CA ARG A 292 13.55 -9.28 0.30
C ARG A 292 13.84 -10.73 -0.08
N ALA A 293 14.13 -11.57 0.91
CA ALA A 293 14.41 -12.99 0.70
C ALA A 293 13.22 -13.77 0.10
N ARG A 294 11.99 -13.29 0.32
CA ARG A 294 10.75 -13.91 -0.20
C ARG A 294 10.35 -13.41 -1.59
N ASN A 295 11.13 -12.56 -2.25
CA ASN A 295 10.88 -12.15 -3.63
C ASN A 295 11.98 -12.61 -4.61
N PRO A 296 12.24 -13.92 -4.73
CA PRO A 296 13.29 -14.42 -5.62
C PRO A 296 12.99 -14.17 -7.11
N PHE A 297 11.74 -13.85 -7.45
CA PHE A 297 11.28 -13.62 -8.83
C PHE A 297 11.19 -12.14 -9.21
N MET A 298 11.63 -11.23 -8.34
CA MET A 298 11.65 -9.78 -8.60
C MET A 298 10.28 -9.21 -9.04
N ARG A 299 9.20 -9.75 -8.46
CA ARG A 299 7.82 -9.31 -8.77
C ARG A 299 7.47 -8.05 -7.99
N TYR A 300 6.63 -7.20 -8.56
CA TYR A 300 6.04 -6.04 -7.91
C TYR A 300 4.56 -5.92 -8.30
N HIS A 301 3.76 -5.32 -7.42
CA HIS A 301 2.31 -5.19 -7.59
C HIS A 301 1.92 -3.98 -8.45
N SER A 302 0.72 -4.01 -9.03
CA SER A 302 0.14 -2.93 -9.83
C SER A 302 -0.55 -1.82 -9.01
N TYR A 303 -0.63 -1.96 -7.67
CA TYR A 303 -1.48 -1.08 -6.84
C TYR A 303 -1.16 0.42 -6.87
N TYR A 304 0.02 0.84 -7.33
CA TYR A 304 0.27 2.27 -7.58
C TYR A 304 -0.58 2.83 -8.73
N SER A 305 -0.97 2.00 -9.69
CA SER A 305 -1.82 2.37 -10.81
C SER A 305 -3.29 2.05 -10.54
N SER A 306 -3.59 0.89 -9.93
CA SER A 306 -4.98 0.47 -9.72
C SER A 306 -5.63 0.99 -8.43
N ALA A 307 -4.83 1.44 -7.46
CA ALA A 307 -5.25 1.97 -6.17
C ALA A 307 -4.35 3.16 -5.75
N PRO A 308 -4.24 4.23 -6.58
CA PRO A 308 -3.26 5.30 -6.39
C PRO A 308 -3.41 6.03 -5.04
N GLU A 309 -4.60 6.04 -4.45
CA GLU A 309 -4.87 6.62 -3.12
C GLU A 309 -4.11 5.91 -2.00
N LEU A 310 -3.70 4.65 -2.19
CA LEU A 310 -2.83 3.94 -1.26
C LEU A 310 -1.33 4.21 -1.48
N GLY A 311 -0.94 4.81 -2.61
CA GLY A 311 0.46 5.04 -2.97
C GLY A 311 1.29 5.67 -1.83
N PRO A 312 0.83 6.77 -1.21
CA PRO A 312 1.51 7.37 -0.07
C PRO A 312 1.67 6.43 1.15
N LEU A 313 0.66 5.61 1.47
CA LEU A 313 0.73 4.61 2.53
C LEU A 313 1.70 3.47 2.17
N LEU A 314 1.67 3.00 0.93
CA LEU A 314 2.55 1.93 0.44
C LEU A 314 4.03 2.34 0.45
N ASN A 315 4.29 3.63 0.26
CA ASN A 315 5.62 4.23 0.35
C ASN A 315 6.01 4.63 1.79
N TRP A 316 5.11 4.51 2.77
CA TRP A 316 5.38 4.92 4.14
C TRP A 316 6.35 3.95 4.82
N CYS A 317 7.55 4.45 5.12
CA CYS A 317 8.56 3.75 5.87
C CYS A 317 9.26 4.74 6.82
N PRO A 318 8.71 4.95 8.03
CA PRO A 318 9.15 6.01 8.93
C PRO A 318 10.49 5.66 9.58
N GLY A 319 11.40 6.62 9.65
CA GLY A 319 12.69 6.50 10.32
C GLY A 319 12.85 7.54 11.44
N PRO A 320 14.11 7.83 11.85
CA PRO A 320 14.38 8.84 12.86
C PRO A 320 13.85 10.23 12.53
N ALA A 321 13.78 10.60 11.24
CA ALA A 321 13.27 11.90 10.80
C ALA A 321 11.76 12.07 11.06
N GLU A 322 11.00 10.97 10.99
CA GLU A 322 9.56 10.93 11.19
C GLU A 322 9.15 10.70 12.66
N GLY A 323 10.14 10.49 13.55
CA GLY A 323 9.91 10.21 14.98
C GLY A 323 10.02 8.72 15.36
N GLY A 324 10.48 7.86 14.45
CA GLY A 324 10.79 6.45 14.70
C GLY A 324 10.02 5.47 13.82
N GLN A 325 10.47 4.20 13.82
CA GLN A 325 9.94 3.13 12.96
C GLN A 325 8.51 2.67 13.31
N THR A 326 7.96 3.18 14.42
CA THR A 326 6.61 2.88 14.91
C THR A 326 5.60 3.98 14.61
N VAL A 327 6.02 5.08 14.00
CA VAL A 327 5.15 6.21 13.71
C VAL A 327 4.15 5.83 12.63
N LYS A 328 2.85 6.01 12.92
CA LYS A 328 1.79 5.69 11.96
C LYS A 328 1.76 6.67 10.80
N TYR A 329 1.33 6.21 9.63
CA TYR A 329 1.16 7.05 8.46
C TYR A 329 0.21 8.23 8.79
N PRO A 330 0.69 9.49 8.68
CA PRO A 330 -0.05 10.66 9.14
C PRO A 330 -1.03 11.21 8.10
N GLY A 331 -0.89 10.81 6.82
CA GLY A 331 -1.74 11.29 5.74
C GLY A 331 -3.12 10.62 5.72
N PRO A 332 -4.05 11.13 4.91
CA PRO A 332 -5.42 10.62 4.84
C PRO A 332 -5.44 9.19 4.30
N LEU A 333 -6.35 8.38 4.82
CA LEU A 333 -6.64 7.04 4.32
C LEU A 333 -8.04 6.97 3.72
N PRO A 334 -8.27 6.17 2.67
CA PRO A 334 -9.57 6.13 1.99
C PRO A 334 -10.76 5.78 2.91
N TRP A 335 -10.50 5.04 4.00
CA TRP A 335 -11.50 4.63 4.98
C TRP A 335 -11.63 5.57 6.19
N ASP A 336 -10.89 6.68 6.25
CA ASP A 336 -11.02 7.67 7.33
C ASP A 336 -12.37 8.41 7.31
N HIS A 337 -13.04 8.46 6.15
CA HIS A 337 -14.26 9.24 5.93
C HIS A 337 -15.54 8.41 5.82
N GLY A 338 -15.44 7.07 5.90
CA GLY A 338 -16.60 6.18 5.94
C GLY A 338 -17.13 6.06 7.36
N LYS A 339 -18.12 6.89 7.71
CA LYS A 339 -18.98 6.68 8.88
C LYS A 339 -20.10 5.70 8.55
#